data_AF-A0A971B727-F1
#
_entry.id   AF-A0A971B727-F1
#
_cell.length_a   1.000
_cell.length_b   1.000
_cell.length_c   1.000
_cell.angle_alpha   90.00
_cell.angle_beta   90.00
_cell.angle_gamma   90.00
#
_symmetry.space_group_name_H-M   'P 1'
#
loop_
_entity.id
_entity.type
_entity.pdbx_description
1 polymer ?
#
loop_
_entity_poly.entity_id
_entity_poly.type
_entity_poly.pdbx_seq_one_letter_code
_entity_poly.pdbx_strand_id
1 'polypeptide(L)'
;MIHTKHRSTTAMVATMLLLPALAPAAEPFTATVVRVKDGDTIVVLQGTTQTDIRLEGIDCPELHQAFSQRAKQATSGLTQGKAVTVLPTGTDKYERTLANVTLPDGRNLNQELIRQGWAWWFRKYSKDEGLAKLEAEARAAKRGLWADLNPTPPWDWRAAQKNNAKPALGDVVPNGLEVTDLLPDPVGRDEGHEAVEIGNSTDKSVDLGGWKLRDRAGNEYRLAGTVAARGRLRIVMTAATMPLNNDGDTVLLIDPAGVVRCRVEYNADHVRAGNWVEFGR
;
A
#
# COMPACT_ATOMS: atom_id res chain seq x y z
N MET A 1 -49.96 -68.30 41.54
CA MET A 1 -49.44 -66.98 41.10
C MET A 1 -48.07 -66.79 41.73
N ILE A 2 -46.99 -67.02 40.98
CA ILE A 2 -45.61 -66.85 41.46
C ILE A 2 -45.03 -65.69 40.64
N HIS A 3 -44.65 -64.60 41.31
CA HIS A 3 -44.08 -63.41 40.68
C HIS A 3 -42.56 -63.54 40.57
N THR A 4 -42.06 -63.65 39.34
CA THR A 4 -40.65 -63.63 38.97
C THR A 4 -40.11 -62.20 38.99
N LYS A 5 -39.08 -61.92 39.80
CA LYS A 5 -38.36 -60.62 39.80
C LYS A 5 -37.27 -60.63 38.73
N HIS A 6 -37.38 -59.76 37.73
CA HIS A 6 -36.27 -59.45 36.81
C HIS A 6 -35.29 -58.47 37.49
N ARG A 7 -33.99 -58.81 37.48
CA ARG A 7 -32.90 -57.90 37.83
C ARG A 7 -32.38 -57.27 36.53
N SER A 8 -32.45 -55.94 36.44
CA SER A 8 -31.89 -55.16 35.33
C SER A 8 -30.43 -54.83 35.61
N THR A 9 -29.53 -55.28 34.75
CA THR A 9 -28.10 -54.93 34.75
C THR A 9 -27.92 -53.61 33.99
N THR A 10 -27.51 -52.54 34.69
CA THR A 10 -27.17 -51.26 34.07
C THR A 10 -25.74 -51.31 33.55
N ALA A 11 -25.55 -51.28 32.23
CA ALA A 11 -24.24 -51.12 31.62
C ALA A 11 -23.81 -49.65 31.66
N MET A 12 -22.66 -49.37 32.28
CA MET A 12 -22.10 -48.03 32.42
C MET A 12 -21.29 -47.71 31.14
N VAL A 13 -21.80 -46.79 30.30
CA VAL A 13 -21.07 -46.30 29.12
C VAL A 13 -20.10 -45.23 29.58
N ALA A 14 -18.80 -45.52 29.55
CA ALA A 14 -17.76 -44.53 29.81
C ALA A 14 -17.62 -43.61 28.58
N THR A 15 -18.12 -42.39 28.68
CA THR A 15 -17.91 -41.34 27.68
C THR A 15 -16.48 -40.80 27.82
N MET A 16 -15.60 -41.22 26.91
CA MET A 16 -14.24 -40.71 26.80
C MET A 16 -14.28 -39.28 26.27
N LEU A 17 -14.03 -38.30 27.15
CA LEU A 17 -13.89 -36.88 26.80
C LEU A 17 -12.65 -36.71 25.92
N LEU A 18 -12.87 -36.49 24.61
CA LEU A 18 -11.82 -36.13 23.67
C LEU A 18 -11.43 -34.67 23.92
N LEU A 19 -10.34 -34.45 24.65
CA LEU A 19 -9.75 -33.12 24.82
C LEU A 19 -9.22 -32.66 23.44
N PRO A 20 -9.59 -31.47 22.95
CA PRO A 20 -9.03 -30.94 21.71
C PRO A 20 -7.52 -30.76 21.90
N ALA A 21 -6.73 -31.44 21.07
CA ALA A 21 -5.29 -31.25 21.04
C ALA A 21 -4.98 -29.80 20.63
N LEU A 22 -4.37 -29.03 21.53
CA LEU A 22 -3.83 -27.72 21.19
C LEU A 22 -2.75 -27.94 20.13
N ALA A 23 -2.98 -27.46 18.91
CA ALA A 23 -1.93 -27.44 17.90
C ALA A 23 -0.77 -26.59 18.43
N PRO A 24 0.49 -27.06 18.35
CA PRO A 24 1.63 -26.28 18.80
C PRO A 24 1.69 -24.97 17.99
N ALA A 25 1.91 -23.85 18.68
CA ALA A 25 2.23 -22.59 18.02
C ALA A 25 3.50 -22.78 17.17
N ALA A 26 3.49 -22.29 15.94
CA ALA A 26 4.64 -22.45 15.06
C ALA A 26 5.85 -21.68 15.64
N GLU A 27 6.99 -22.36 15.72
CA GLU A 27 8.21 -21.84 16.32
C GLU A 27 8.77 -20.64 15.52
N PRO A 28 9.41 -19.66 16.18
CA PRO A 28 10.10 -18.58 15.48
C PRO A 28 11.23 -19.12 14.61
N PHE A 29 11.44 -18.50 13.45
CA PHE A 29 12.53 -18.89 12.55
C PHE A 29 13.20 -17.70 11.88
N THR A 30 14.46 -17.87 11.47
CA THR A 30 15.21 -16.85 10.74
C THR A 30 15.18 -17.15 9.24
N ALA A 31 14.94 -16.12 8.43
CA ALA A 31 14.90 -16.21 6.98
C ALA A 31 15.32 -14.89 6.33
N THR A 32 15.80 -14.94 5.09
CA THR A 32 16.20 -13.73 4.35
C THR A 32 15.02 -13.16 3.58
N VAL A 33 14.75 -11.86 3.68
CA VAL A 33 13.72 -11.23 2.84
C VAL A 33 14.26 -11.07 1.42
N VAL A 34 13.63 -11.78 0.48
CA VAL A 34 14.04 -11.80 -0.93
C VAL A 34 13.17 -10.92 -1.81
N ARG A 35 11.94 -10.61 -1.38
CA ARG A 35 11.01 -9.76 -2.14
C ARG A 35 9.99 -9.11 -1.20
N VAL A 36 9.58 -7.90 -1.53
CA VAL A 36 8.44 -7.20 -0.89
C VAL A 36 7.31 -7.09 -1.92
N LYS A 37 6.14 -7.68 -1.64
CA LYS A 37 5.00 -7.67 -2.56
C LYS A 37 4.24 -6.34 -2.46
N ASP A 38 3.93 -5.93 -1.23
CA ASP A 38 3.26 -4.69 -0.87
C ASP A 38 3.74 -4.25 0.53
N GLY A 39 3.13 -3.20 1.11
CA GLY A 39 3.54 -2.65 2.40
C GLY A 39 3.50 -3.63 3.56
N ASP A 40 2.60 -4.63 3.55
CA ASP A 40 2.42 -5.57 4.67
C ASP A 40 2.64 -7.04 4.30
N THR A 41 3.14 -7.32 3.09
CA THR A 41 3.45 -8.66 2.62
C THR A 41 4.88 -8.77 2.09
N ILE A 42 5.68 -9.59 2.74
CA ILE A 42 7.06 -9.91 2.34
C ILE A 42 7.19 -11.38 1.95
N VAL A 43 8.20 -11.71 1.16
CA VAL A 43 8.59 -13.08 0.83
C VAL A 43 9.94 -13.35 1.44
N VAL A 44 9.99 -14.37 2.29
CA VAL A 44 11.21 -14.81 2.96
C VAL A 44 11.72 -16.11 2.34
N LEU A 45 13.04 -16.28 2.34
CA LEU A 45 13.72 -17.49 1.89
C LEU A 45 14.42 -18.13 3.09
N GLN A 46 14.06 -19.39 3.37
CA GLN A 46 14.75 -20.25 4.33
C GLN A 46 15.25 -21.50 3.60
N GLY A 47 16.57 -21.64 3.48
CA GLY A 47 17.18 -22.65 2.61
C GLY A 47 16.73 -22.42 1.16
N THR A 48 15.95 -23.35 0.62
CA THR A 48 15.37 -23.26 -0.73
C THR A 48 13.87 -22.92 -0.74
N THR A 49 13.26 -22.77 0.43
CA THR A 49 11.81 -22.58 0.57
C THR A 49 11.47 -21.10 0.66
N GLN A 50 10.63 -20.62 -0.26
CA GLN A 50 10.03 -19.29 -0.18
C GLN A 50 8.69 -19.35 0.55
N THR A 51 8.49 -18.43 1.48
CA THR A 51 7.24 -18.30 2.25
C THR A 51 6.73 -16.86 2.17
N ASP A 52 5.45 -16.70 1.88
CA ASP A 52 4.78 -15.41 1.96
C ASP A 52 4.39 -15.11 3.41
N ILE A 53 4.88 -13.99 3.93
CA ILE A 53 4.60 -13.50 5.27
C ILE A 53 3.69 -12.27 5.18
N ARG A 54 2.52 -12.34 5.81
CA ARG A 54 1.60 -11.22 6.03
C ARG A 54 1.82 -10.66 7.44
N LEU A 55 2.11 -9.37 7.55
CA LEU A 55 2.43 -8.74 8.83
C LEU A 55 1.19 -8.69 9.74
N GLU A 56 1.25 -9.36 10.87
CA GLU A 56 0.18 -9.43 11.87
C GLU A 56 -0.25 -8.03 12.35
N GLY A 57 -1.57 -7.86 12.53
CA GLY A 57 -2.18 -6.70 13.20
C GLY A 57 -2.16 -5.36 12.45
N ILE A 58 -1.58 -5.29 11.25
CA ILE A 58 -1.50 -4.05 10.46
C ILE A 58 -2.11 -4.22 9.06
N ASP A 59 -2.51 -3.12 8.44
CA ASP A 59 -3.04 -3.08 7.07
C ASP A 59 -2.43 -1.88 6.33
N CYS A 60 -1.63 -2.15 5.30
CA CYS A 60 -1.02 -1.12 4.45
C CYS A 60 -1.97 -0.73 3.31
N PRO A 61 -1.80 0.47 2.70
CA PRO A 61 -2.57 0.84 1.52
C PRO A 61 -2.40 -0.19 0.39
N GLU A 62 -3.52 -0.58 -0.23
CA GLU A 62 -3.59 -1.56 -1.32
C GLU A 62 -2.92 -1.05 -2.59
N LEU A 63 -2.57 -1.94 -3.52
CA LEU A 63 -2.07 -1.53 -4.84
C LEU A 63 -2.97 -0.47 -5.49
N HIS A 64 -2.37 0.60 -6.01
CA HIS A 64 -3.01 1.80 -6.58
C HIS A 64 -3.76 2.69 -5.59
N GLN A 65 -3.88 2.32 -4.32
CA GLN A 65 -4.29 3.27 -3.29
C GLN A 65 -3.16 4.30 -3.08
N ALA A 66 -3.53 5.53 -2.75
CA ALA A 66 -2.56 6.53 -2.29
C ALA A 66 -1.66 5.94 -1.19
N PHE A 67 -0.37 6.27 -1.24
CA PHE A 67 0.67 5.81 -0.31
C PHE A 67 1.04 4.32 -0.36
N SER A 68 0.44 3.50 -1.23
CA SER A 68 0.77 2.06 -1.33
C SER A 68 2.23 1.79 -1.67
N GLN A 69 2.79 2.54 -2.61
CA GLN A 69 4.21 2.43 -2.96
C GLN A 69 5.13 2.95 -1.87
N ARG A 70 4.78 4.06 -1.21
CA ARG A 70 5.55 4.58 -0.08
C ARG A 70 5.62 3.58 1.07
N ALA A 71 4.51 2.89 1.35
CA ALA A 71 4.49 1.81 2.32
C ALA A 71 5.37 0.62 1.90
N LYS A 72 5.29 0.19 0.63
CA LYS A 72 6.15 -0.86 0.07
C LYS A 72 7.65 -0.48 0.12
N GLN A 73 8.00 0.75 -0.22
CA GLN A 73 9.37 1.28 -0.14
C GLN A 73 9.88 1.30 1.30
N ALA A 74 9.05 1.74 2.27
CA ALA A 74 9.42 1.71 3.68
C ALA A 74 9.72 0.28 4.15
N THR A 75 8.85 -0.68 3.82
CA THR A 75 9.08 -2.11 4.10
C THR A 75 10.35 -2.62 3.43
N SER A 76 10.57 -2.28 2.16
CA SER A 76 11.79 -2.65 1.41
C SER A 76 13.05 -2.09 2.05
N GLY A 77 13.11 -0.80 2.37
CA GLY A 77 14.27 -0.18 3.03
C GLY A 77 14.58 -0.81 4.40
N LEU A 78 13.55 -1.22 5.13
CA LEU A 78 13.69 -1.89 6.42
C LEU A 78 14.16 -3.34 6.28
N THR A 79 13.82 -4.05 5.20
CA THR A 79 13.91 -5.53 5.15
C THR A 79 14.71 -6.13 4.00
N GLN A 80 14.79 -5.49 2.83
CA GLN A 80 15.30 -6.13 1.61
C GLN A 80 16.72 -6.67 1.79
N GLY A 81 16.90 -7.96 1.49
CA GLY A 81 18.19 -8.66 1.62
C GLY A 81 18.65 -8.92 3.06
N LYS A 82 17.86 -8.56 4.08
CA LYS A 82 18.21 -8.76 5.49
C LYS A 82 17.66 -10.09 6.01
N ALA A 83 18.40 -10.70 6.92
CA ALA A 83 17.93 -11.83 7.72
C ALA A 83 17.01 -11.31 8.82
N VAL A 84 15.75 -11.73 8.81
CA VAL A 84 14.74 -11.34 9.80
C VAL A 84 14.31 -12.56 10.61
N THR A 85 13.89 -12.33 11.85
CA THR A 85 13.24 -13.36 12.66
C THR A 85 11.74 -13.25 12.50
N VAL A 86 11.13 -14.28 11.93
CA VAL A 86 9.68 -14.42 11.76
C VAL A 86 9.13 -15.15 12.97
N LEU A 87 8.14 -14.54 13.63
CA LEU A 87 7.35 -15.16 14.70
C LEU A 87 5.93 -15.40 14.18
N PRO A 88 5.61 -16.63 13.72
CA PRO A 88 4.31 -16.94 13.18
C PRO A 88 3.21 -16.86 14.23
N THR A 89 2.04 -16.36 13.83
CA THR A 89 0.84 -16.24 14.67
C THR A 89 -0.34 -17.03 14.10
N GLY A 90 -0.27 -17.45 12.83
CA GLY A 90 -1.28 -18.26 12.18
C GLY A 90 -1.14 -18.22 10.66
N THR A 91 -2.23 -18.53 9.98
CA THR A 91 -2.33 -18.50 8.52
C THR A 91 -3.60 -17.76 8.13
N ASP A 92 -3.52 -16.88 7.14
CA ASP A 92 -4.71 -16.19 6.64
C ASP A 92 -5.49 -17.06 5.62
N LYS A 93 -6.66 -16.59 5.20
CA LYS A 93 -7.50 -17.29 4.22
C LYS A 93 -6.89 -17.39 2.81
N TYR A 94 -5.77 -16.72 2.56
CA TYR A 94 -5.02 -16.76 1.30
C TYR A 94 -3.76 -17.62 1.45
N GLU A 95 -3.68 -18.42 2.52
CA GLU A 95 -2.58 -19.35 2.81
C GLU A 95 -1.23 -18.66 3.06
N ARG A 96 -1.23 -17.36 3.41
CA ARG A 96 -0.01 -16.66 3.84
C ARG A 96 0.20 -16.84 5.33
N THR A 97 1.46 -16.95 5.75
CA THR A 97 1.80 -16.99 7.17
C THR A 97 1.59 -15.61 7.79
N LEU A 98 0.70 -15.50 8.77
CA LEU A 98 0.58 -14.31 9.61
C LEU A 98 1.74 -14.30 10.61
N ALA A 99 2.43 -13.18 10.76
CA ALA A 99 3.57 -13.10 11.67
C ALA A 99 3.90 -11.70 12.20
N ASN A 100 4.53 -11.67 13.36
CA ASN A 100 5.37 -10.55 13.79
C ASN A 100 6.79 -10.74 13.26
N VAL A 101 7.39 -9.70 12.68
CA VAL A 101 8.73 -9.78 12.08
C VAL A 101 9.70 -8.88 12.85
N THR A 102 10.81 -9.47 13.30
CA THR A 102 11.89 -8.76 14.00
C THR A 102 13.06 -8.53 13.04
N LEU A 103 13.50 -7.28 12.95
CA LEU A 103 14.63 -6.82 12.14
C LEU A 103 15.98 -7.18 12.81
N PRO A 104 17.11 -7.16 12.07
CA PRO A 104 18.43 -7.45 12.63
C PRO A 104 18.83 -6.59 13.84
N ASP A 105 18.29 -5.37 13.92
CA ASP A 105 18.54 -4.41 15.00
C ASP A 105 17.60 -4.57 16.21
N GLY A 106 16.77 -5.61 16.20
CA GLY A 106 15.81 -5.92 17.28
C GLY A 106 14.49 -5.16 17.19
N ARG A 107 14.31 -4.23 16.24
CA ARG A 107 13.03 -3.55 16.05
C ARG A 107 12.00 -4.50 15.44
N ASN A 108 10.73 -4.30 15.80
CA ASN A 108 9.61 -4.99 15.17
C ASN A 108 9.14 -4.22 13.93
N LEU A 109 9.14 -4.88 12.76
CA LEU A 109 8.75 -4.31 11.48
C LEU A 109 7.31 -3.82 11.48
N ASN A 110 6.37 -4.62 12.00
CA ASN A 110 4.94 -4.29 12.04
C ASN A 110 4.72 -2.97 12.79
N GLN A 111 5.34 -2.84 13.95
CA GLN A 111 5.31 -1.62 14.76
C GLN A 111 6.01 -0.44 14.07
N GLU A 112 7.12 -0.69 13.37
CA GLU A 112 7.87 0.36 12.68
C GLU A 112 7.07 0.98 11.53
N LEU A 113 6.32 0.17 10.77
CA LEU A 113 5.46 0.68 9.71
C LEU A 113 4.33 1.55 10.26
N ILE A 114 3.73 1.19 11.40
CA ILE A 114 2.75 2.05 12.09
C ILE A 114 3.42 3.33 12.60
N ARG A 115 4.59 3.22 13.23
CA ARG A 115 5.34 4.34 13.81
C ARG A 115 5.73 5.39 12.76
N GLN A 116 6.06 4.95 11.55
CA GLN A 116 6.38 5.80 10.41
C GLN A 116 5.13 6.30 9.67
N GLY A 117 3.93 5.81 10.01
CA GLY A 117 2.67 6.21 9.38
C GLY A 117 2.44 5.58 8.01
N TRP A 118 2.94 4.37 7.76
CA TRP A 118 2.77 3.66 6.50
C TRP A 118 1.74 2.53 6.54
N ALA A 119 1.23 2.22 7.73
CA ALA A 119 0.19 1.23 7.93
C ALA A 119 -0.91 1.75 8.86
N TRP A 120 -2.07 1.12 8.78
CA TRP A 120 -3.17 1.27 9.72
C TRP A 120 -3.12 0.14 10.75
N TRP A 121 -3.46 0.45 12.01
CA TRP A 121 -3.73 -0.58 13.00
C TRP A 121 -5.05 -1.27 12.64
N PHE A 122 -4.97 -2.58 12.35
CA PHE A 122 -6.11 -3.33 11.86
C PHE A 122 -6.99 -3.84 13.01
N ARG A 123 -7.76 -2.91 13.61
CA ARG A 123 -8.62 -3.11 14.80
C ARG A 123 -9.57 -4.31 14.75
N LYS A 124 -9.94 -4.74 13.53
CA LYS A 124 -10.80 -5.91 13.30
C LYS A 124 -10.09 -7.21 13.69
N TYR A 125 -8.79 -7.30 13.47
CA TYR A 125 -8.00 -8.52 13.67
C TYR A 125 -6.97 -8.43 14.78
N SER A 126 -6.58 -7.22 15.20
CA SER A 126 -5.68 -7.01 16.35
C SER A 126 -6.30 -6.11 17.41
N LYS A 127 -6.10 -6.51 18.68
CA LYS A 127 -6.41 -5.73 19.88
C LYS A 127 -5.16 -5.20 20.59
N ASP A 128 -4.01 -5.22 19.92
CA ASP A 128 -2.74 -4.73 20.46
C ASP A 128 -2.79 -3.22 20.71
N GLU A 129 -2.82 -2.83 21.99
CA GLU A 129 -2.82 -1.42 22.41
C GLU A 129 -1.51 -0.70 22.07
N GLY A 130 -0.41 -1.43 21.90
CA GLY A 130 0.87 -0.88 21.43
C GLY A 130 0.75 -0.33 20.01
N LEU A 131 0.09 -1.06 19.11
CA LEU A 131 -0.19 -0.58 17.75
C LEU A 131 -1.14 0.62 17.77
N ALA A 132 -2.13 0.62 18.66
CA ALA A 132 -3.04 1.75 18.84
C ALA A 132 -2.30 3.04 19.21
N LYS A 133 -1.38 2.94 20.19
CA LYS A 133 -0.57 4.07 20.64
C LYS A 133 0.35 4.59 19.54
N LEU A 134 1.05 3.70 18.83
CA LEU A 134 1.93 4.08 17.72
C LEU A 134 1.16 4.76 16.58
N GLU A 135 -0.04 4.28 16.26
CA GLU A 135 -0.89 4.92 15.23
C GLU A 135 -1.29 6.34 15.66
N ALA A 136 -1.69 6.52 16.92
CA ALA A 136 -2.04 7.82 17.46
C ALA A 136 -0.87 8.82 17.43
N GLU A 137 0.34 8.36 17.77
CA GLU A 137 1.56 9.17 17.67
C GLU A 137 1.88 9.56 16.23
N ALA A 138 1.78 8.61 15.28
CA ALA A 138 2.01 8.89 13.86
C ALA A 138 0.99 9.88 13.28
N ARG A 139 -0.29 9.75 13.68
CA ARG A 139 -1.37 10.71 13.33
C ARG A 139 -1.07 12.11 13.84
N ALA A 140 -0.74 12.24 15.12
CA ALA A 140 -0.45 13.54 15.74
C ALA A 140 0.76 14.22 15.09
N ALA A 141 1.77 13.43 14.70
CA ALA A 141 2.96 13.91 14.00
C ALA A 141 2.79 14.06 12.49
N LYS A 142 1.61 13.77 11.92
CA LYS A 142 1.31 13.79 10.48
C LYS A 142 2.33 13.03 9.63
N ARG A 143 2.78 11.87 10.12
CA ARG A 143 3.77 11.04 9.41
C ARG A 143 3.12 10.20 8.32
N GLY A 144 3.84 10.00 7.22
CA GLY A 144 3.41 9.12 6.13
C GLY A 144 2.01 9.45 5.64
N LEU A 145 1.12 8.46 5.64
CA LEU A 145 -0.27 8.58 5.21
C LEU A 145 -1.06 9.65 6.00
N TRP A 146 -0.64 9.99 7.22
CA TRP A 146 -1.29 11.02 8.06
C TRP A 146 -0.94 12.46 7.66
N ALA A 147 -0.07 12.66 6.67
CA ALA A 147 0.16 13.96 6.05
C ALA A 147 -1.02 14.39 5.17
N ASP A 148 -1.78 13.43 4.65
CA ASP A 148 -3.04 13.68 3.96
C ASP A 148 -4.11 14.20 4.95
N LEU A 149 -4.96 15.11 4.48
CA LEU A 149 -6.09 15.62 5.27
C LEU A 149 -7.18 14.55 5.45
N ASN A 150 -7.33 13.65 4.49
CA ASN A 150 -8.37 12.63 4.52
C ASN A 150 -7.88 11.26 4.02
N PRO A 151 -6.89 10.65 4.71
CA PRO A 151 -6.35 9.36 4.30
C PRO A 151 -7.44 8.29 4.39
N THR A 152 -7.61 7.55 3.29
CA THR A 152 -8.57 6.45 3.22
C THR A 152 -7.92 5.17 3.75
N PRO A 153 -8.55 4.41 4.67
CA PRO A 153 -8.02 3.13 5.10
C PRO A 153 -8.23 2.03 4.05
N PRO A 154 -7.39 0.98 4.04
CA PRO A 154 -7.41 -0.04 2.99
C PRO A 154 -8.73 -0.83 2.91
N TRP A 155 -9.41 -1.05 4.04
CA TRP A 155 -10.71 -1.73 4.05
C TRP A 155 -11.82 -0.90 3.41
N ASP A 156 -11.82 0.43 3.59
CA ASP A 156 -12.79 1.32 2.94
C ASP A 156 -12.48 1.44 1.44
N TRP A 157 -11.19 1.50 1.08
CA TRP A 157 -10.75 1.45 -0.31
C TRP A 157 -11.24 0.18 -1.03
N ARG A 158 -11.05 -0.99 -0.41
CA ARG A 158 -11.56 -2.27 -0.92
C ARG A 158 -13.08 -2.28 -1.06
N ALA A 159 -13.81 -1.65 -0.15
CA ALA A 159 -15.26 -1.54 -0.24
C ALA A 159 -15.70 -0.63 -1.39
N ALA A 160 -15.03 0.50 -1.59
CA ALA A 160 -15.30 1.44 -2.68
C ALA A 160 -15.07 0.81 -4.06
N GLN A 161 -13.98 0.04 -4.23
CA GLN A 161 -13.69 -0.64 -5.49
C GLN A 161 -14.72 -1.71 -5.88
N LYS A 162 -15.40 -2.32 -4.91
CA LYS A 162 -16.49 -3.28 -5.20
C LYS A 162 -17.74 -2.60 -5.77
N ASN A 163 -17.93 -1.32 -5.45
CA ASN A 163 -19.12 -0.55 -5.81
C ASN A 163 -18.90 0.35 -7.03
N ASN A 164 -17.65 0.65 -7.39
CA ASN A 164 -17.30 1.43 -8.57
C ASN A 164 -16.79 0.52 -9.69
N ALA A 165 -17.55 0.44 -10.79
CA ALA A 165 -16.92 0.22 -12.08
C ALA A 165 -15.84 1.31 -12.25
N LYS A 166 -14.60 0.93 -12.59
CA LYS A 166 -13.51 1.88 -12.87
C LYS A 166 -14.09 3.04 -13.70
N PRO A 167 -13.95 4.31 -13.27
CA PRO A 167 -14.39 5.43 -14.09
C PRO A 167 -13.77 5.25 -15.47
N ALA A 168 -14.58 5.29 -16.52
CA ALA A 168 -14.03 5.35 -17.86
C ALA A 168 -13.05 6.53 -17.89
N LEU A 169 -11.79 6.25 -18.22
CA LEU A 169 -10.79 7.29 -18.46
C LEU A 169 -11.33 8.02 -19.70
N GLY A 170 -12.04 9.13 -19.49
CA GLY A 170 -12.79 9.81 -20.55
C GLY A 170 -11.93 10.12 -21.78
N ASP A 171 -12.56 10.30 -22.93
CA ASP A 171 -11.85 10.57 -24.18
C ASP A 171 -10.89 11.76 -24.04
N VAL A 172 -9.68 11.60 -24.58
CA VAL A 172 -8.68 12.67 -24.59
C VAL A 172 -9.06 13.68 -25.67
N VAL A 173 -9.23 14.94 -25.27
CA VAL A 173 -9.50 16.07 -26.18
C VAL A 173 -8.34 17.07 -26.06
N PRO A 174 -7.26 16.91 -26.86
CA PRO A 174 -6.08 17.75 -26.75
C PRO A 174 -6.39 19.24 -26.96
N ASN A 175 -5.69 20.11 -26.23
CA ASN A 175 -5.78 21.56 -26.40
C ASN A 175 -4.41 22.26 -26.42
N GLY A 176 -3.34 21.49 -26.62
CA GLY A 176 -1.96 21.99 -26.67
C GLY A 176 -1.23 21.99 -25.33
N LEU A 177 -1.91 21.64 -24.23
CA LEU A 177 -1.28 21.36 -22.94
C LEU A 177 -1.13 19.85 -22.73
N GLU A 178 0.07 19.42 -22.35
CA GLU A 178 0.41 18.01 -22.23
C GLU A 178 1.37 17.75 -21.07
N VAL A 179 1.35 16.53 -20.56
CA VAL A 179 2.40 16.01 -19.68
C VAL A 179 3.55 15.57 -20.57
N THR A 180 4.67 16.28 -20.51
CA THR A 180 5.86 15.95 -21.30
C THR A 180 6.79 15.01 -20.56
N ASP A 181 6.87 15.12 -19.23
CA ASP A 181 7.81 14.33 -18.45
C ASP A 181 7.26 14.05 -17.05
N LEU A 182 7.61 12.88 -16.50
CA LEU A 182 7.36 12.53 -15.11
C LEU A 182 8.67 12.14 -14.44
N LEU A 183 8.84 12.49 -13.16
CA LEU A 183 9.88 11.96 -12.29
C LEU A 183 9.21 11.16 -11.16
N PRO A 184 8.93 9.85 -11.38
CA PRO A 184 8.31 9.02 -10.35
C PRO A 184 9.27 8.68 -9.19
N ASP A 185 10.56 8.49 -9.50
CA ASP A 185 11.54 7.93 -8.57
C ASP A 185 12.74 8.88 -8.33
N PRO A 186 12.60 9.99 -7.59
CA PRO A 186 13.70 10.92 -7.31
C PRO A 186 14.75 10.31 -6.36
N VAL A 187 16.06 10.53 -6.59
CA VAL A 187 17.15 10.03 -5.71
C VAL A 187 17.24 10.84 -4.41
N GLY A 188 17.36 10.18 -3.24
CA GLY A 188 17.75 10.85 -1.99
C GLY A 188 17.49 10.06 -0.70
N ARG A 189 17.95 10.57 0.45
CA ARG A 189 17.74 9.94 1.78
C ARG A 189 16.45 10.38 2.47
N ASP A 190 15.79 11.43 1.95
CA ASP A 190 14.58 12.08 2.48
C ASP A 190 13.47 12.20 1.39
N GLU A 191 13.27 11.15 0.59
CA GLU A 191 12.47 11.17 -0.65
C GLU A 191 11.05 11.75 -0.52
N GLY A 192 10.73 12.75 -1.35
CA GLY A 192 9.43 13.44 -1.41
C GLY A 192 9.26 14.46 -2.55
N HIS A 193 10.01 14.29 -3.66
CA HIS A 193 10.05 15.26 -4.77
C HIS A 193 9.73 14.64 -6.12
N GLU A 194 8.67 13.84 -6.18
CA GLU A 194 8.06 13.47 -7.46
C GLU A 194 7.74 14.74 -8.24
N ALA A 195 7.89 14.70 -9.56
CA ALA A 195 7.67 15.88 -10.36
C ALA A 195 7.02 15.55 -11.70
N VAL A 196 6.37 16.56 -12.25
CA VAL A 196 5.77 16.54 -13.58
C VAL A 196 6.27 17.75 -14.36
N GLU A 197 6.53 17.58 -15.65
CA GLU A 197 6.72 18.67 -16.59
C GLU A 197 5.46 18.81 -17.45
N ILE A 198 4.89 20.02 -17.47
CA ILE A 198 3.76 20.37 -18.32
C ILE A 198 4.29 21.19 -19.49
N GLY A 199 4.08 20.69 -20.70
CA GLY A 199 4.37 21.38 -21.95
C GLY A 199 3.18 22.19 -22.44
N ASN A 200 3.46 23.34 -23.06
CA ASN A 200 2.48 24.17 -23.73
C ASN A 200 2.91 24.41 -25.18
N SER A 201 2.26 23.74 -26.12
CA SER A 201 2.48 23.90 -27.56
C SER A 201 1.65 25.05 -28.17
N THR A 202 0.90 25.81 -27.38
CA THR A 202 0.14 26.96 -27.88
C THR A 202 0.99 28.23 -27.91
N ASP A 203 0.52 29.24 -28.67
CA ASP A 203 1.17 30.55 -28.77
C ASP A 203 0.78 31.51 -27.64
N LYS A 204 0.07 31.03 -26.61
CA LYS A 204 -0.35 31.83 -25.45
C LYS A 204 0.12 31.17 -24.15
N SER A 205 0.47 31.98 -23.17
CA SER A 205 0.70 31.48 -21.81
C SER A 205 -0.60 30.95 -21.22
N VAL A 206 -0.53 29.86 -20.45
CA VAL A 206 -1.68 29.26 -19.78
C VAL A 206 -1.46 29.24 -18.27
N ASP A 207 -2.40 29.81 -17.53
CA ASP A 207 -2.50 29.67 -16.07
C ASP A 207 -3.11 28.30 -15.73
N LEU A 208 -2.42 27.55 -14.87
CA LEU A 208 -2.85 26.24 -14.41
C LEU A 208 -3.84 26.30 -13.25
N GLY A 209 -4.30 27.50 -12.85
CA GLY A 209 -5.40 27.66 -11.91
C GLY A 209 -6.62 26.79 -12.27
N GLY A 210 -6.97 25.87 -11.37
CA GLY A 210 -8.09 24.93 -11.53
C GLY A 210 -7.78 23.67 -12.35
N TRP A 211 -6.60 23.56 -12.94
CA TRP A 211 -6.14 22.33 -13.57
C TRP A 211 -5.71 21.30 -12.53
N LYS A 212 -5.76 20.03 -12.91
CA LYS A 212 -5.34 18.93 -12.04
C LYS A 212 -4.79 17.75 -12.81
N LEU A 213 -3.98 16.97 -12.12
CA LEU A 213 -3.67 15.61 -12.50
C LEU A 213 -4.62 14.65 -11.80
N ARG A 214 -4.90 13.52 -12.45
CA ARG A 214 -5.61 12.39 -11.84
C ARG A 214 -4.96 11.08 -12.22
N ASP A 215 -4.78 10.18 -11.26
CA ASP A 215 -4.29 8.83 -11.53
C ASP A 215 -5.42 7.85 -11.90
N ARG A 216 -5.06 6.61 -12.21
CA ARG A 216 -6.06 5.55 -12.51
C ARG A 216 -6.97 5.23 -11.31
N ALA A 217 -6.47 5.46 -10.10
CA ALA A 217 -7.17 5.20 -8.86
C ALA A 217 -8.18 6.31 -8.52
N GLY A 218 -8.08 7.47 -9.19
CA GLY A 218 -8.93 8.63 -8.97
C GLY A 218 -8.35 9.62 -7.96
N ASN A 219 -7.12 9.41 -7.48
CA ASN A 219 -6.41 10.39 -6.68
C ASN A 219 -6.10 11.62 -7.53
N GLU A 220 -6.11 12.81 -6.92
CA GLU A 220 -5.94 14.07 -7.66
C GLU A 220 -4.80 14.93 -7.09
N TYR A 221 -4.08 15.61 -7.98
CA TYR A 221 -3.11 16.65 -7.63
C TYR A 221 -3.48 17.96 -8.32
N ARG A 222 -3.71 19.03 -7.53
CA ARG A 222 -4.05 20.35 -8.09
C ARG A 222 -2.79 21.04 -8.59
N LEU A 223 -2.85 21.55 -9.82
CA LEU A 223 -1.75 22.28 -10.44
C LEU A 223 -1.85 23.77 -10.10
N ALA A 224 -0.70 24.45 -10.18
CA ALA A 224 -0.58 25.89 -10.00
C ALA A 224 0.61 26.42 -10.81
N GLY A 225 0.61 27.72 -11.05
CA GLY A 225 1.64 28.40 -11.85
C GLY A 225 1.20 28.61 -13.30
N THR A 226 2.10 29.17 -14.10
CA THR A 226 1.81 29.56 -15.49
C THR A 226 2.83 28.94 -16.42
N VAL A 227 2.36 28.25 -17.46
CA VAL A 227 3.21 27.72 -18.52
C VAL A 227 3.28 28.76 -19.63
N ALA A 228 4.47 29.25 -19.97
CA ALA A 228 4.65 30.22 -21.05
C ALA A 228 4.21 29.64 -22.41
N ALA A 229 3.90 30.51 -23.37
CA ALA A 229 3.68 30.11 -24.77
C ALA A 229 4.90 29.35 -25.29
N ARG A 230 4.68 28.21 -25.97
CA ARG A 230 5.76 27.32 -26.44
C ARG A 230 6.74 26.88 -25.35
N GLY A 231 6.35 27.01 -24.08
CA GLY A 231 7.19 26.78 -22.92
C GLY A 231 6.87 25.49 -22.20
N ARG A 232 7.63 25.22 -21.15
CA ARG A 232 7.44 24.10 -20.24
C ARG A 232 7.52 24.56 -18.79
N LEU A 233 6.81 23.88 -17.90
CA LEU A 233 6.84 24.16 -16.47
C LEU A 233 7.02 22.86 -15.69
N ARG A 234 8.09 22.81 -14.89
CA ARG A 234 8.31 21.72 -13.92
C ARG A 234 7.59 22.03 -12.62
N ILE A 235 6.85 21.05 -12.12
CA ILE A 235 6.08 21.14 -10.90
C ILE A 235 6.50 19.98 -10.01
N VAL A 236 7.12 20.31 -8.88
CA VAL A 236 7.39 19.33 -7.82
C VAL A 236 6.08 19.07 -7.08
N MET A 237 5.70 17.80 -6.99
CA MET A 237 4.47 17.33 -6.38
C MET A 237 4.63 17.22 -4.86
N THR A 238 4.60 18.37 -4.18
CA THR A 238 4.88 18.45 -2.74
C THR A 238 3.75 17.92 -1.86
N ALA A 239 2.53 17.83 -2.39
CA ALA A 239 1.40 17.20 -1.72
C ALA A 239 1.33 15.73 -2.13
N ALA A 240 1.35 14.82 -1.15
CA ALA A 240 1.29 13.38 -1.38
C ALA A 240 -0.14 12.88 -1.70
N THR A 241 -0.97 13.72 -2.31
CA THR A 241 -2.39 13.40 -2.61
C THR A 241 -2.56 12.51 -3.83
N MET A 242 -1.57 12.46 -4.73
CA MET A 242 -1.55 11.59 -5.92
C MET A 242 -0.10 11.19 -6.21
N PRO A 243 0.48 10.24 -5.46
CA PRO A 243 1.87 9.85 -5.66
C PRO A 243 2.07 9.14 -7.01
N LEU A 244 3.16 9.45 -7.69
CA LEU A 244 3.61 8.76 -8.90
C LEU A 244 4.25 7.42 -8.53
N ASN A 245 3.70 6.32 -9.05
CA ASN A 245 4.10 4.98 -8.68
C ASN A 245 5.32 4.49 -9.50
N ASN A 246 6.39 4.02 -8.85
CA ASN A 246 7.59 3.50 -9.53
C ASN A 246 7.34 2.25 -10.37
N ASP A 247 6.31 1.46 -10.03
CA ASP A 247 5.94 0.25 -10.79
C ASP A 247 5.08 0.57 -12.02
N GLY A 248 4.70 1.84 -12.21
CA GLY A 248 3.85 2.30 -13.30
C GLY A 248 2.56 2.96 -12.85
N ASP A 249 2.06 3.86 -13.69
CA ASP A 249 0.76 4.51 -13.49
C ASP A 249 0.16 5.02 -14.81
N THR A 250 -1.09 5.45 -14.72
CA THR A 250 -1.76 6.29 -15.71
C THR A 250 -1.94 7.68 -15.13
N VAL A 251 -1.45 8.72 -15.79
CA VAL A 251 -1.64 10.12 -15.38
C VAL A 251 -2.48 10.84 -16.42
N LEU A 252 -3.59 11.44 -15.96
CA LEU A 252 -4.47 12.29 -16.76
C LEU A 252 -4.23 13.75 -16.42
N LEU A 253 -4.04 14.59 -17.41
CA LEU A 253 -4.11 16.05 -17.26
C LEU A 253 -5.54 16.50 -17.56
N ILE A 254 -6.18 17.15 -16.58
CA ILE A 254 -7.59 17.53 -16.64
C ILE A 254 -7.71 19.04 -16.46
N ASP A 255 -8.48 19.67 -17.35
CA ASP A 255 -8.73 21.11 -17.30
C ASP A 255 -9.79 21.50 -16.25
N PRO A 256 -10.02 22.80 -16.00
CA PRO A 256 -11.02 23.26 -15.02
C PRO A 256 -12.46 22.86 -15.35
N ALA A 257 -12.76 22.51 -16.61
CA ALA A 257 -14.07 22.02 -17.03
C ALA A 257 -14.25 20.52 -16.82
N GLY A 258 -13.20 19.80 -16.37
CA GLY A 258 -13.21 18.37 -16.16
C GLY A 258 -12.87 17.54 -17.41
N VAL A 259 -12.40 18.17 -18.48
CA VAL A 259 -12.04 17.48 -19.73
C VAL A 259 -10.60 16.98 -19.66
N VAL A 260 -10.38 15.72 -20.05
CA VAL A 260 -9.05 15.12 -20.15
C VAL A 260 -8.33 15.69 -21.38
N ARG A 261 -7.24 16.42 -21.16
CA ARG A 261 -6.43 17.07 -22.22
C ARG A 261 -5.22 16.24 -22.65
N CYS A 262 -4.67 15.46 -21.73
CA CYS A 262 -3.57 14.55 -21.99
C CYS A 262 -3.70 13.31 -21.11
N ARG A 263 -3.24 12.16 -21.62
CA ARG A 263 -3.12 10.90 -20.89
C ARG A 263 -1.76 10.31 -21.21
N VAL A 264 -1.01 9.99 -20.18
CA VAL A 264 0.26 9.27 -20.28
C VAL A 264 0.23 8.02 -19.41
N GLU A 265 0.94 6.99 -19.83
CA GLU A 265 1.05 5.72 -19.11
C GLU A 265 2.50 5.27 -19.09
N TYR A 266 2.94 4.76 -17.95
CA TYR A 266 4.27 4.18 -17.80
C TYR A 266 4.24 2.95 -16.90
N ASN A 267 5.32 2.18 -16.94
CA ASN A 267 5.50 0.94 -16.19
C ASN A 267 6.90 0.91 -15.57
N ALA A 268 7.18 -0.13 -14.78
CA ALA A 268 8.47 -0.34 -14.11
C ALA A 268 9.68 -0.37 -15.07
N ASP A 269 9.51 -0.73 -16.34
CA ASP A 269 10.61 -0.76 -17.31
C ASP A 269 11.07 0.65 -17.70
N HIS A 270 10.16 1.63 -17.64
CA HIS A 270 10.46 3.03 -17.90
C HIS A 270 11.12 3.74 -16.70
N VAL A 271 10.91 3.23 -15.48
CA VAL A 271 11.35 3.93 -14.26
C VAL A 271 12.79 3.53 -13.89
N ARG A 272 13.61 4.56 -13.66
CA ARG A 272 14.96 4.43 -13.11
C ARG A 272 15.16 5.55 -12.08
N ALA A 273 15.74 5.23 -10.93
CA ALA A 273 16.02 6.21 -9.89
C ALA A 273 16.77 7.43 -10.44
N GLY A 274 16.20 8.61 -10.22
CA GLY A 274 16.71 9.91 -10.66
C GLY A 274 16.36 10.31 -12.09
N ASN A 275 15.76 9.42 -12.88
CA ASN A 275 15.50 9.68 -14.29
C ASN A 275 14.06 10.11 -14.53
N TRP A 276 13.90 11.03 -15.48
CA TRP A 276 12.62 11.42 -16.00
C TRP A 276 12.13 10.39 -17.02
N VAL A 277 10.85 10.06 -16.96
CA VAL A 277 10.12 9.34 -17.99
C VAL A 277 9.55 10.37 -18.95
N GLU A 278 10.02 10.37 -20.19
CA GLU A 278 9.64 11.35 -21.22
C GLU A 278 8.43 10.84 -22.03
N PHE A 279 7.49 11.73 -22.34
CA PHE A 279 6.27 11.50 -23.10
C PHE A 279 6.09 12.64 -24.10
N GLY A 280 5.79 12.32 -25.36
CA GLY A 280 5.70 13.33 -26.41
C GLY A 280 7.07 13.68 -27.00
N ARG A 281 7.04 14.16 -28.25
CA ARG A 281 8.18 14.66 -29.01
C ARG A 281 7.84 16.02 -29.57
#